data_AF-A0A7C1GQ47-F1
#
_entry.id   AF-A0A7C1GQ47-F1
#
_cell.length_a   1.000
_cell.length_b   1.000
_cell.length_c   1.000
_cell.angle_alpha   90.00
_cell.angle_beta   90.00
_cell.angle_gamma   90.00
#
_symmetry.space_group_name_H-M   'P 1'
#
loop_
_entity.id
_entity.type
_entity.pdbx_description
1 polymer ?
#
loop_
_entity_poly.entity_id
_entity_poly.type
_entity_poly.pdbx_seq_one_letter_code
_entity_poly.pdbx_strand_id
1 'polypeptide(L)'
;MRWYVEFVRDFPFVSAMIQFSILGTLGDYVSVKIAGSKANLSASVMVLKALEWAFLAIFIKIAFIGYEGFVSSMVINRVLPQVFVESILLNAITRSLSMNLQFGVFLVIFHRSLDNLVLQTKNWKNLDKALLSLAWFWIPAHTLTFVLPKDFQVGLAALWSFMLGLLLSLFSKSPQEVK
;
A
#
# COMPACT_ATOMS: atom_id res chain seq x y z
N MET A 1 -20.11 11.00 5.43
CA MET A 1 -18.83 11.63 5.01
C MET A 1 -18.15 12.39 6.15
N ARG A 2 -18.83 13.34 6.82
CA ARG A 2 -18.21 14.13 7.91
C ARG A 2 -17.57 13.29 9.02
N TRP A 3 -18.29 12.27 9.52
CA TRP A 3 -17.78 11.36 10.55
C TRP A 3 -16.47 10.67 10.16
N TYR A 4 -16.31 10.30 8.88
CA TYR A 4 -15.12 9.62 8.39
C TYR A 4 -13.94 10.58 8.35
N VAL A 5 -14.17 11.80 7.86
CA VAL A 5 -13.14 12.85 7.82
C VAL A 5 -12.66 13.18 9.24
N GLU A 6 -13.58 13.35 10.20
CA GLU A 6 -13.26 13.58 11.61
C GLU A 6 -12.45 12.41 12.18
N PHE A 7 -12.88 11.16 11.96
CA PHE A 7 -12.17 9.98 12.42
C PHE A 7 -10.73 9.87 11.89
N VAL A 8 -10.51 10.13 10.59
CA VAL A 8 -9.17 10.06 9.98
C VAL A 8 -8.25 11.18 10.48
N ARG A 9 -8.81 12.35 10.78
CA ARG A 9 -8.05 13.49 11.31
C ARG A 9 -7.67 13.30 12.77
N ASP A 10 -8.61 12.88 13.59
CA ASP A 10 -8.43 12.73 15.04
C ASP A 10 -7.56 11.51 15.37
N PHE A 11 -7.68 10.45 14.57
CA PHE A 11 -6.95 9.19 14.79
C PHE A 11 -6.22 8.72 13.51
N PRO A 12 -5.20 9.44 13.03
CA PRO A 12 -4.57 9.20 11.72
C PRO A 12 -3.91 7.83 11.59
N PHE A 13 -3.35 7.28 12.68
CA PHE A 13 -2.74 5.94 12.67
C PHE A 13 -3.78 4.85 12.86
N VAL A 14 -4.68 4.99 13.83
CA VAL A 14 -5.71 3.99 14.11
C VAL A 14 -6.64 3.83 12.91
N SER A 15 -7.05 4.93 12.27
CA SER A 15 -7.85 4.88 11.05
C SER A 15 -7.14 4.20 9.89
N ALA A 16 -5.82 4.39 9.74
CA ALA A 16 -5.03 3.66 8.74
C ALA A 16 -4.98 2.17 9.07
N MET A 17 -4.67 1.82 10.32
CA MET A 17 -4.59 0.43 10.80
C MET A 17 -5.90 -0.33 10.54
N ILE A 18 -7.05 0.27 10.87
CA ILE A 18 -8.36 -0.34 10.65
C ILE A 18 -8.66 -0.53 9.16
N GLN A 19 -8.37 0.49 8.33
CA GLN A 19 -8.67 0.40 6.89
C GLN A 19 -7.82 -0.64 6.19
N PHE A 20 -6.52 -0.68 6.47
CA PHE A 20 -5.61 -1.68 5.89
C PHE A 20 -5.86 -3.09 6.45
N SER A 21 -6.15 -3.24 7.75
CA SER A 21 -6.43 -4.57 8.31
C SER A 21 -7.67 -5.22 7.69
N ILE A 22 -8.67 -4.42 7.33
CA ILE A 22 -9.86 -4.91 6.63
C ILE A 22 -9.54 -5.15 5.14
N LEU A 23 -9.16 -4.10 4.40
CA LEU A 23 -9.05 -4.17 2.94
C LEU A 23 -7.85 -4.99 2.46
N GLY A 24 -6.71 -4.91 3.16
CA GLY A 24 -5.53 -5.72 2.88
C GLY A 24 -5.82 -7.21 3.08
N THR A 25 -6.40 -7.58 4.22
CA THR A 25 -6.78 -8.98 4.51
C THR A 25 -7.83 -9.50 3.53
N LEU A 26 -8.81 -8.67 3.14
CA LEU A 26 -9.77 -9.04 2.12
C LEU A 26 -9.10 -9.27 0.76
N GLY A 27 -8.10 -8.45 0.40
CA GLY A 27 -7.31 -8.62 -0.82
C GLY A 27 -6.55 -9.95 -0.82
N ASP A 28 -5.91 -10.28 0.31
CA ASP A 28 -5.21 -11.55 0.49
C ASP A 28 -6.15 -12.76 0.47
N TYR A 29 -7.33 -12.65 1.06
CA TYR A 29 -8.32 -13.72 1.06
C TYR A 29 -8.92 -13.94 -0.34
N VAL A 30 -9.36 -12.87 -0.99
CA VAL A 30 -9.95 -12.92 -2.33
C VAL A 30 -8.93 -13.45 -3.33
N SER A 31 -7.67 -13.06 -3.19
CA SER A 31 -6.64 -13.47 -4.12
C SER A 31 -6.42 -14.99 -4.12
N VAL A 32 -6.29 -15.59 -2.93
CA VAL A 32 -6.18 -17.03 -2.75
C VAL A 32 -7.41 -17.77 -3.29
N LYS A 33 -8.61 -17.23 -3.06
CA LYS A 33 -9.87 -17.87 -3.45
C LYS A 33 -10.08 -17.86 -4.97
N ILE A 34 -9.82 -16.73 -5.63
CA ILE A 34 -9.96 -16.60 -7.09
C ILE A 34 -8.90 -17.42 -7.82
N ALA A 35 -7.68 -17.49 -7.28
CA ALA A 35 -6.61 -18.28 -7.86
C ALA A 35 -6.86 -19.81 -7.82
N GLY A 36 -7.97 -20.27 -7.25
CA GLY A 36 -8.34 -21.69 -7.20
C GLY A 36 -7.52 -22.51 -6.21
N SER A 37 -6.85 -21.85 -5.25
CA SER A 37 -6.10 -22.56 -4.21
C SER A 37 -7.06 -23.34 -3.30
N LYS A 38 -6.77 -24.62 -3.08
CA LYS A 38 -7.44 -25.44 -2.04
C LYS A 38 -7.00 -25.06 -0.61
N ALA A 39 -6.10 -24.08 -0.46
CA ALA A 39 -5.65 -23.62 0.84
C ALA A 39 -6.78 -22.84 1.54
N ASN A 40 -7.47 -23.50 2.47
CA ASN A 40 -8.30 -22.82 3.45
C ASN A 40 -7.39 -22.06 4.41
N LEU A 41 -7.41 -20.73 4.33
CA LEU A 41 -6.82 -19.89 5.38
C LEU A 41 -7.65 -20.11 6.65
N SER A 42 -7.02 -20.63 7.71
CA SER A 42 -7.68 -20.76 8.99
C SER A 42 -8.04 -19.37 9.53
N ALA A 43 -9.06 -19.29 10.39
CA ALA A 43 -9.45 -18.04 11.04
C ALA A 43 -8.27 -17.40 11.80
N SER A 44 -7.40 -18.21 12.42
CA SER A 44 -6.19 -17.74 13.10
C SER A 44 -5.22 -17.04 12.14
N VAL A 45 -4.99 -17.60 10.95
CA VAL A 45 -4.11 -17.00 9.93
C VAL A 45 -4.72 -15.70 9.42
N MET A 46 -6.04 -15.64 9.22
CA MET A 46 -6.71 -14.39 8.81
C MET A 46 -6.57 -13.27 9.84
N VAL A 47 -6.64 -13.59 11.15
CA VAL A 47 -6.40 -12.61 12.21
C VAL A 47 -4.95 -12.12 12.21
N LEU A 48 -3.98 -13.03 12.07
CA LEU A 48 -2.57 -12.64 11.99
C LEU A 48 -2.28 -11.77 10.77
N LYS A 49 -2.88 -12.08 9.61
CA LYS A 49 -2.85 -11.26 8.40
C LYS A 49 -3.42 -9.86 8.62
N ALA A 50 -4.54 -9.75 9.33
CA ALA A 50 -5.13 -8.45 9.66
C ALA A 50 -4.22 -7.62 10.59
N LEU A 51 -3.54 -8.26 11.55
CA LEU A 51 -2.57 -7.61 12.42
C LEU A 51 -1.30 -7.18 11.66
N GLU A 52 -0.83 -8.00 10.72
CA GLU A 52 0.26 -7.67 9.81
C GLU A 52 -0.07 -6.41 8.98
N TRP A 53 -1.24 -6.38 8.33
CA TRP A 53 -1.68 -5.22 7.57
C TRP A 53 -1.87 -3.97 8.43
N ALA A 54 -2.40 -4.12 9.66
CA ALA A 54 -2.48 -3.02 10.61
C ALA A 54 -1.09 -2.47 10.94
N PHE A 55 -0.11 -3.34 11.17
CA PHE A 55 1.26 -2.94 11.47
C PHE A 55 1.93 -2.21 10.30
N LEU A 56 1.78 -2.74 9.07
CA LEU A 56 2.28 -2.09 7.86
C LEU A 56 1.65 -0.70 7.64
N ALA A 57 0.38 -0.52 8.00
CA ALA A 57 -0.32 0.75 7.86
C ALA A 57 0.35 1.91 8.61
N ILE A 58 1.04 1.63 9.72
CA ILE A 58 1.81 2.63 10.48
C ILE A 58 2.91 3.21 9.59
N PHE A 59 3.71 2.34 8.97
CA PHE A 59 4.80 2.75 8.07
C PHE A 59 4.27 3.46 6.83
N ILE A 60 3.17 2.96 6.25
CA ILE A 60 2.52 3.60 5.09
C ILE A 60 2.07 5.02 5.45
N LYS A 61 1.43 5.21 6.61
CA LYS A 61 0.99 6.53 7.07
C LYS A 61 2.16 7.48 7.31
N ILE A 62 3.24 7.00 7.90
CA ILE A 62 4.49 7.76 8.07
C ILE A 62 5.04 8.17 6.71
N ALA A 63 5.12 7.24 5.75
CA ALA A 63 5.62 7.54 4.41
C ALA A 63 4.75 8.59 3.69
N PHE A 64 3.43 8.50 3.79
CA PHE A 64 2.53 9.46 3.14
C PHE A 64 2.78 10.90 3.60
N ILE A 65 2.97 11.08 4.91
CA ILE A 65 3.29 12.38 5.52
C ILE A 65 4.75 12.77 5.20
N GLY A 66 5.68 11.83 5.36
CA GLY A 66 7.11 12.04 5.19
C GLY A 66 7.49 12.46 3.77
N TYR A 67 6.93 11.81 2.75
CA TYR A 67 7.22 12.15 1.35
C TYR A 67 6.53 13.44 0.88
N GLU A 68 5.46 13.87 1.56
CA GLU A 68 4.97 15.25 1.40
C GLU A 68 6.04 16.24 1.85
N GLY A 69 6.55 16.06 3.07
CA GLY A 69 7.62 16.89 3.64
C GLY A 69 8.93 16.83 2.84
N PHE A 70 9.26 15.66 2.28
CA PHE A 70 10.41 15.47 1.40
C PHE A 70 10.33 16.38 0.17
N VAL A 71 9.21 16.34 -0.58
CA VAL A 71 9.05 17.17 -1.78
C VAL A 71 9.04 18.66 -1.43
N SER A 72 8.34 19.05 -0.36
CA SER A 72 8.38 20.43 0.13
C SER A 72 9.78 20.88 0.49
N SER A 73 10.57 20.03 1.15
CA SER A 73 11.96 20.36 1.53
C SER A 73 12.86 20.53 0.32
N MET A 74 12.69 19.72 -0.73
CA MET A 74 13.44 19.86 -1.98
C MET A 74 13.17 21.22 -2.67
N VAL A 75 11.93 21.72 -2.60
CA VAL A 75 11.59 23.05 -3.09
C VAL A 75 12.18 24.15 -2.21
N ILE A 76 12.03 24.05 -0.89
CA ILE A 76 12.57 25.03 0.08
C ILE A 76 14.09 25.19 -0.09
N ASN A 77 14.80 24.08 -0.30
CA ASN A 77 16.25 24.06 -0.51
C ASN A 77 16.67 24.34 -1.97
N ARG A 78 15.74 24.80 -2.82
CA ARG A 78 15.98 25.18 -4.23
C ARG A 78 16.52 24.04 -5.12
N VAL A 79 16.32 22.78 -4.71
CA VAL A 79 16.62 21.60 -5.53
C VAL A 79 15.55 21.40 -6.60
N LEU A 80 14.28 21.68 -6.25
CA LEU A 80 13.15 21.66 -7.18
C LEU A 80 12.51 23.06 -7.31
N PRO A 81 11.99 23.43 -8.50
CA PRO A 81 11.22 24.66 -8.67
C PRO A 81 9.91 24.66 -7.85
N GLN A 82 9.39 25.85 -7.52
CA GLN A 82 8.15 26.02 -6.73
C GLN A 82 6.92 25.34 -7.33
N VAL A 83 6.87 25.20 -8.67
CA VAL A 83 5.77 24.53 -9.38
C VAL A 83 5.52 23.08 -8.89
N PHE A 84 6.52 22.42 -8.30
CA PHE A 84 6.40 21.04 -7.76
C PHE A 84 5.59 20.95 -6.46
N VAL A 85 5.30 22.06 -5.79
CA VAL A 85 4.35 22.11 -4.65
C VAL A 85 3.06 22.84 -4.99
N GLU A 86 3.09 23.76 -5.97
CA GLU A 86 1.91 24.52 -6.39
C GLU A 86 0.98 23.69 -7.31
N SER A 87 1.56 22.91 -8.23
CA SER A 87 0.79 22.06 -9.12
C SER A 87 0.45 20.75 -8.42
N ILE A 88 -0.85 20.52 -8.21
CA ILE A 88 -1.39 19.29 -7.60
C ILE A 88 -0.85 18.04 -8.32
N LEU A 89 -0.85 18.05 -9.65
CA LEU A 89 -0.41 16.90 -10.44
C LEU A 89 1.09 16.65 -10.34
N LEU A 90 1.92 17.69 -10.46
CA LEU A 90 3.37 17.55 -10.33
C LEU A 90 3.74 17.10 -8.92
N ASN A 91 3.12 17.69 -7.91
CA ASN A 91 3.30 17.29 -6.51
C ASN A 91 2.97 15.80 -6.32
N ALA A 92 1.80 15.36 -6.81
CA ALA A 92 1.35 13.98 -6.69
C ALA A 92 2.29 12.98 -7.39
N ILE A 93 2.68 13.26 -8.64
CA ILE A 93 3.60 12.41 -9.40
C ILE A 93 4.97 12.34 -8.72
N THR A 94 5.53 13.47 -8.30
CA THR A 94 6.86 13.50 -7.66
C THR A 94 6.85 12.80 -6.29
N ARG A 95 5.80 13.00 -5.48
CA ARG A 95 5.61 12.27 -4.23
C ARG A 95 5.48 10.77 -4.47
N SER A 96 4.67 10.37 -5.45
CA SER A 96 4.49 8.97 -5.82
C SER A 96 5.79 8.33 -6.28
N LEU A 97 6.51 8.96 -7.20
CA LEU A 97 7.75 8.46 -7.74
C LEU A 97 8.82 8.32 -6.65
N SER A 98 9.04 9.37 -5.85
CA SER A 98 10.03 9.35 -4.77
C SER A 98 9.70 8.33 -3.69
N MET A 99 8.43 8.24 -3.26
CA MET A 99 8.00 7.29 -2.25
C MET A 99 8.13 5.84 -2.74
N ASN A 100 7.66 5.51 -3.95
CA ASN A 100 7.68 4.12 -4.41
C ASN A 100 9.10 3.63 -4.72
N LEU A 101 9.95 4.47 -5.31
CA LEU A 101 11.33 4.07 -5.64
C LEU A 101 12.25 3.91 -4.43
N GLN A 102 11.95 4.59 -3.32
CA GLN A 102 12.74 4.51 -2.09
C GLN A 102 12.04 3.62 -1.04
N PHE A 103 10.92 4.12 -0.49
CA PHE A 103 10.19 3.43 0.57
C PHE A 103 9.39 2.22 0.05
N GLY A 104 8.88 2.26 -1.18
CA GLY A 104 8.13 1.13 -1.75
C GLY A 104 8.97 -0.15 -1.83
N VAL A 105 10.26 -0.05 -2.14
CA VAL A 105 11.19 -1.19 -2.16
C VAL A 105 11.31 -1.80 -0.76
N PHE A 106 11.53 -0.96 0.25
CA PHE A 106 11.54 -1.39 1.65
C PHE A 106 10.22 -2.08 2.03
N LEU A 107 9.08 -1.46 1.71
CA LEU A 107 7.77 -1.96 2.11
C LEU A 107 7.45 -3.32 1.49
N VAL A 108 7.79 -3.54 0.21
CA VAL A 108 7.58 -4.83 -0.47
C VAL A 108 8.38 -5.94 0.20
N ILE A 109 9.65 -5.70 0.50
CA ILE A 109 10.52 -6.68 1.16
C ILE A 109 10.07 -6.92 2.60
N PHE A 110 9.69 -5.86 3.31
CA PHE A 110 9.25 -5.95 4.69
C PHE A 110 7.93 -6.70 4.81
N HIS A 111 6.94 -6.37 3.98
CA HIS A 111 5.68 -7.11 3.87
C HIS A 111 5.95 -8.59 3.58
N ARG A 112 6.79 -8.93 2.59
CA ARG A 112 7.14 -10.34 2.31
C ARG A 112 7.75 -11.05 3.52
N SER A 113 8.56 -10.34 4.28
CA SER A 113 9.19 -10.87 5.49
C SER A 113 8.15 -11.16 6.58
N LEU A 114 7.21 -10.24 6.81
CA LEU A 114 6.11 -10.43 7.74
C LEU A 114 5.17 -11.57 7.27
N ASP A 115 4.88 -11.65 5.98
CA ASP A 115 4.07 -12.72 5.39
C ASP A 115 4.66 -14.10 5.68
N ASN A 116 5.98 -14.20 5.52
CA ASN A 116 6.75 -15.41 5.81
C ASN A 116 6.69 -15.78 7.30
N LEU A 117 6.68 -14.80 8.21
CA LEU A 117 6.50 -15.03 9.65
C LEU A 117 5.07 -15.47 9.96
N VAL A 118 4.05 -14.84 9.39
CA VAL A 118 2.64 -15.19 9.62
C VAL A 118 2.33 -16.59 9.11
N LEU A 119 2.85 -16.93 7.91
CA LEU A 119 2.60 -18.22 7.27
C LEU A 119 3.60 -19.32 7.69
N GLN A 120 4.64 -18.97 8.45
CA GLN A 120 5.72 -19.89 8.83
C GLN A 120 6.38 -20.56 7.60
N THR A 121 6.67 -19.76 6.57
CA THR A 121 7.32 -20.22 5.33
C THR A 121 8.53 -19.36 4.97
N LYS A 122 9.28 -19.74 3.93
CA LYS A 122 10.36 -18.94 3.34
C LYS A 122 10.09 -18.68 1.87
N ASN A 123 8.97 -18.06 1.55
CA ASN A 123 8.64 -17.71 0.18
C ASN A 123 9.35 -16.42 -0.22
N TRP A 124 10.23 -16.51 -1.21
CA TRP A 124 10.88 -15.35 -1.86
C TRP A 124 10.70 -15.38 -3.37
N LYS A 125 9.87 -16.30 -3.88
CA LYS A 125 9.56 -16.39 -5.30
C LYS A 125 8.80 -15.13 -5.72
N ASN A 126 8.96 -14.76 -6.99
CA ASN A 126 8.29 -13.62 -7.62
C ASN A 126 8.56 -12.25 -6.94
N LEU A 127 9.62 -12.13 -6.11
CA LEU A 127 9.97 -10.84 -5.50
C LEU A 127 10.30 -9.79 -6.56
N ASP A 128 10.94 -10.19 -7.66
CA ASP A 128 11.18 -9.37 -8.84
C ASP A 128 9.88 -8.80 -9.41
N LYS A 129 8.83 -9.63 -9.56
CA LYS A 129 7.51 -9.18 -10.03
C LYS A 129 6.83 -8.26 -9.01
N ALA A 130 6.96 -8.54 -7.72
CA ALA A 130 6.45 -7.69 -6.65
C ALA A 130 7.13 -6.31 -6.68
N LEU A 131 8.44 -6.24 -6.89
CA LEU A 131 9.18 -4.99 -7.05
C LEU A 131 8.78 -4.27 -8.35
N LEU A 132 8.59 -4.98 -9.46
CA LEU A 132 8.09 -4.40 -10.71
C LEU A 132 6.69 -3.79 -10.55
N SER A 133 5.85 -4.31 -9.66
CA SER A 133 4.54 -3.72 -9.35
C SER A 133 4.64 -2.29 -8.80
N LEU A 134 5.78 -1.92 -8.19
CA LEU A 134 6.00 -0.54 -7.78
C LEU A 134 5.93 0.41 -8.97
N ALA A 135 6.51 0.01 -10.11
CA ALA A 135 6.56 0.81 -11.31
C ALA A 135 5.21 0.88 -12.03
N TRP A 136 4.63 -0.28 -12.37
CA TRP A 136 3.46 -0.32 -13.26
C TRP A 136 2.11 -0.16 -12.52
N PHE A 137 2.05 -0.46 -11.22
CA PHE A 137 0.82 -0.37 -10.44
C PHE A 137 0.88 0.75 -9.39
N TRP A 138 1.85 0.70 -8.48
CA TRP A 138 1.83 1.57 -7.30
C TRP A 138 2.20 3.02 -7.61
N ILE A 139 3.09 3.31 -8.56
CA ILE A 139 3.35 4.70 -8.97
C ILE A 139 2.09 5.36 -9.56
N PRO A 140 1.38 4.76 -10.54
CA PRO A 140 0.10 5.29 -11.01
C PRO A 140 -0.96 5.39 -9.90
N ALA A 141 -1.15 4.32 -9.11
CA ALA A 141 -2.15 4.27 -8.05
C ALA A 141 -1.91 5.34 -6.95
N HIS A 142 -0.66 5.49 -6.49
CA HIS A 142 -0.30 6.51 -5.51
C HIS A 142 -0.32 7.92 -6.11
N THR A 143 -0.07 8.09 -7.40
CA THR A 143 -0.27 9.40 -8.06
C THR A 143 -1.73 9.83 -7.95
N LEU A 144 -2.67 8.96 -8.33
CA LEU A 144 -4.11 9.23 -8.18
C LEU A 144 -4.49 9.47 -6.73
N THR A 145 -3.87 8.72 -5.82
CA THR A 145 -4.06 8.89 -4.37
C THR A 145 -3.64 10.27 -3.89
N PHE A 146 -2.48 10.76 -4.31
CA PHE A 146 -1.95 12.05 -3.85
C PHE A 146 -2.59 13.26 -4.50
N VAL A 147 -3.37 13.09 -5.57
CA VAL A 147 -4.26 14.13 -6.11
C VAL A 147 -5.45 14.38 -5.17
N LEU A 148 -5.89 13.37 -4.41
CA LEU A 148 -7.04 13.51 -3.51
C LEU A 148 -6.74 14.36 -2.27
N PRO A 149 -7.78 14.95 -1.64
CA PRO A 149 -7.64 15.55 -0.32
C PRO A 149 -7.07 14.57 0.70
N LYS A 150 -6.22 15.07 1.62
CA LYS A 150 -5.45 14.25 2.58
C LYS A 150 -6.27 13.23 3.36
N ASP A 151 -7.52 13.58 3.69
CA ASP A 151 -8.44 12.75 4.47
C ASP A 151 -8.84 11.45 3.74
N PHE A 152 -8.77 11.43 2.41
CA PHE A 152 -9.17 10.27 1.58
C PHE A 152 -7.98 9.45 1.07
N GLN A 153 -6.75 9.95 1.19
CA GLN A 153 -5.57 9.31 0.61
C GLN A 153 -5.33 7.91 1.21
N VAL A 154 -5.42 7.78 2.53
CA VAL A 154 -5.21 6.49 3.22
C VAL A 154 -6.28 5.46 2.84
N GLY A 155 -7.54 5.88 2.79
CA GLY A 155 -8.64 4.98 2.41
C GLY A 155 -8.52 4.48 0.97
N LEU A 156 -8.16 5.37 0.04
CA LEU A 156 -7.91 4.95 -1.34
C LEU A 156 -6.67 4.04 -1.45
N ALA A 157 -5.60 4.31 -0.69
CA ALA A 157 -4.42 3.43 -0.65
C ALA A 157 -4.76 2.02 -0.14
N ALA A 158 -5.57 1.91 0.92
CA ALA A 158 -6.04 0.62 1.41
C ALA A 158 -6.92 -0.11 0.37
N LEU A 159 -7.73 0.64 -0.40
CA LEU A 159 -8.49 0.08 -1.51
C LEU A 159 -7.57 -0.43 -2.64
N TRP A 160 -6.45 0.25 -2.92
CA TRP A 160 -5.47 -0.24 -3.89
C TRP A 160 -4.84 -1.57 -3.47
N SER A 161 -4.62 -1.82 -2.17
CA SER A 161 -4.18 -3.14 -1.68
C SER A 161 -5.17 -4.25 -2.02
N PHE A 162 -6.46 -4.00 -1.82
CA PHE A 162 -7.53 -4.93 -2.21
C PHE A 162 -7.55 -5.14 -3.75
N MET A 163 -7.49 -4.05 -4.52
CA MET A 163 -7.51 -4.08 -5.98
C MET A 163 -6.32 -4.82 -6.58
N LEU A 164 -5.11 -4.67 -6.03
CA LEU A 164 -3.94 -5.41 -6.50
C LEU A 164 -4.12 -6.91 -6.29
N GLY A 165 -4.60 -7.32 -5.11
CA GLY A 165 -4.91 -8.73 -4.82
C GLY A 165 -5.92 -9.31 -5.81
N LEU A 166 -6.95 -8.54 -6.15
CA LEU A 166 -7.95 -8.91 -7.16
C LEU A 166 -7.32 -9.04 -8.56
N LEU A 167 -6.59 -8.02 -9.02
CA LEU A 167 -5.98 -7.98 -10.36
C LEU A 167 -5.02 -9.15 -10.57
N LEU A 168 -4.07 -9.36 -9.64
CA LEU A 168 -3.09 -10.44 -9.77
C LEU A 168 -3.76 -11.82 -9.84
N SER A 169 -4.92 -11.98 -9.21
CA SER A 169 -5.64 -13.26 -9.20
C SER A 169 -6.40 -13.52 -10.49
N LEU A 170 -6.98 -12.46 -11.09
CA LEU A 170 -7.65 -12.55 -12.39
C LEU A 170 -6.67 -12.88 -13.52
N PHE A 171 -5.43 -12.43 -13.43
CA PHE A 171 -4.41 -12.66 -14.45
C PHE A 171 -3.46 -13.84 -14.15
N SER A 172 -3.59 -14.48 -12.99
CA SER A 172 -2.77 -15.64 -12.64
C SER A 172 -3.15 -16.86 -13.49
N LYS A 173 -2.15 -17.57 -14.01
CA LYS A 173 -2.33 -18.84 -14.70
C LYS A 173 -2.26 -20.03 -13.75
N SER A 174 -1.76 -19.81 -12.53
CA SER A 174 -1.74 -20.81 -11.47
C SER A 174 -1.78 -20.17 -10.07
N PRO A 175 -2.25 -20.91 -9.03
CA PRO A 175 -2.27 -20.41 -7.65
C PRO A 175 -0.90 -20.00 -7.09
N GLN A 176 0.18 -20.50 -7.68
CA GLN A 176 1.56 -20.23 -7.26
C GLN A 176 2.10 -18.89 -7.78
N GLU A 177 1.42 -18.27 -8.75
CA GLU A 177 1.82 -16.96 -9.30
C GLU A 177 1.27 -15.77 -8.50
N VAL A 178 0.30 -16.01 -7.63
CA VAL A 178 -0.37 -14.97 -6.83
C VAL A 178 0.42 -14.61 -5.56
N LYS A 179 1.45 -15.40 -5.20
CA LYS A 179 2.28 -15.20 -4.01
C LYS A 179 3.78 -15.18 -4.29
#